data_AF-A0A3N9NM49-F1
#
_entry.id   AF-A0A3N9NM49-F1
#
_cell.length_a   1.000
_cell.length_b   1.000
_cell.length_c   1.000
_cell.angle_alpha   90.00
_cell.angle_beta   90.00
_cell.angle_gamma   90.00
#
_symmetry.space_group_name_H-M   'P 1'
#
loop_
_entity.id
_entity.type
_entity.pdbx_description
1 polymer ?
#
loop_
_entity_poly.entity_id
_entity_poly.type
_entity_poly.pdbx_seq_one_letter_code
_entity_poly.pdbx_strand_id
1 'polypeptide(L)'
;SDLIPREILKRPKKGFGIPVAKWFRGPLKGTLTETLGILKDTGLFQEAALDRLQRNHEIKREDNRKQLWTLYALGRWFNAWNPEIP
;
A
#
# COMPACT_ATOMS: atom_id res chain seq x y z
N SER A 1 -22.77 -32.87 -5.57
CA SER A 1 -21.58 -32.02 -5.32
C SER A 1 -21.45 -30.96 -6.40
N ASP A 2 -22.58 -30.38 -6.83
CA ASP A 2 -22.71 -29.66 -8.11
C ASP A 2 -23.08 -28.18 -7.90
N LEU A 3 -22.74 -27.63 -6.73
CA LEU A 3 -23.05 -26.24 -6.36
C LEU A 3 -22.12 -25.21 -7.02
N ILE A 4 -21.07 -25.66 -7.72
CA ILE A 4 -20.08 -24.79 -8.36
C ILE A 4 -19.95 -25.17 -9.84
N PRO A 5 -20.01 -24.19 -10.77
CA PRO A 5 -19.82 -24.44 -12.20
C PRO A 5 -18.51 -25.19 -12.51
N ARG A 6 -18.56 -26.18 -13.41
CA ARG A 6 -17.41 -27.02 -13.79
C ARG A 6 -16.21 -26.20 -14.28
N GLU A 7 -16.44 -25.04 -14.87
CA GLU A 7 -15.42 -24.09 -15.29
C GLU A 7 -14.60 -23.51 -14.13
N ILE A 8 -15.21 -23.30 -12.95
CA ILE A 8 -14.51 -22.83 -11.76
C ILE A 8 -13.68 -23.97 -11.17
N LEU A 9 -14.23 -25.19 -11.13
CA LEU A 9 -13.51 -26.38 -10.64
C LEU A 9 -12.26 -26.71 -11.49
N LYS A 10 -12.31 -26.43 -12.79
CA LYS A 10 -11.21 -26.70 -13.73
C LYS A 10 -10.27 -25.50 -13.95
N ARG A 11 -10.52 -24.36 -13.30
CA ARG A 11 -9.74 -23.14 -13.50
C ARG A 11 -8.32 -23.33 -12.91
N PRO A 12 -7.24 -23.01 -13.66
CA PRO A 12 -5.88 -23.04 -13.13
C PRO A 12 -5.71 -22.12 -11.93
N LYS A 13 -4.86 -22.52 -10.96
CA LYS A 13 -4.53 -21.68 -9.80
C LYS A 13 -3.93 -20.36 -10.29
N LYS A 14 -4.59 -19.26 -9.94
CA LYS A 14 -4.12 -17.90 -10.23
C LYS A 14 -3.65 -17.27 -8.92
N GLY A 15 -2.53 -16.55 -8.97
CA GLY A 15 -2.09 -15.74 -7.83
C GLY A 15 -3.17 -14.74 -7.43
N PHE A 16 -3.39 -14.60 -6.12
CA PHE A 16 -4.35 -13.63 -5.58
C PHE A 16 -3.68 -12.25 -5.52
N GLY A 17 -3.59 -11.60 -6.67
CA GLY A 17 -3.05 -10.25 -6.77
C GLY A 17 -4.05 -9.24 -6.21
N ILE A 18 -3.80 -8.72 -5.01
CA ILE A 18 -4.60 -7.63 -4.46
C ILE A 18 -4.33 -6.33 -5.22
N PRO A 19 -5.35 -5.53 -5.56
CA PRO A 19 -5.21 -4.35 -6.42
C PRO A 19 -4.71 -3.13 -5.62
N VAL A 20 -3.56 -3.27 -4.94
CA VAL A 20 -2.95 -2.25 -4.07
C VAL A 20 -2.86 -0.89 -4.77
N ALA A 21 -2.41 -0.88 -6.02
CA ALA A 21 -2.29 0.36 -6.77
C ALA A 21 -3.63 1.09 -6.94
N LYS A 22 -4.73 0.35 -7.15
CA LYS A 22 -6.07 0.92 -7.25
C LYS A 22 -6.55 1.41 -5.88
N TRP A 23 -6.28 0.66 -4.82
CA TRP A 23 -6.68 1.05 -3.47
C TRP A 23 -5.99 2.33 -3.01
N PHE A 24 -4.68 2.44 -3.17
CA PHE A 24 -3.92 3.64 -2.81
C PHE A 24 -4.22 4.88 -3.66
N ARG A 25 -4.83 4.72 -4.84
CA ARG A 25 -5.36 5.84 -5.63
C ARG A 25 -6.83 6.16 -5.33
N GLY A 26 -7.51 5.34 -4.55
CA GLY A 26 -8.93 5.47 -4.27
C GLY A 26 -9.23 5.27 -2.79
N PRO A 27 -9.86 4.15 -2.40
CA PRO A 27 -10.41 4.00 -1.05
C PRO A 27 -9.37 4.09 0.08
N LEU A 28 -8.09 3.79 -0.18
CA LEU A 28 -7.02 3.88 0.80
C LEU A 28 -6.11 5.10 0.60
N LYS A 29 -6.46 6.04 -0.29
CA LYS A 29 -5.62 7.22 -0.53
C LYS A 29 -5.45 8.06 0.75
N GLY A 30 -6.55 8.34 1.47
CA GLY A 30 -6.50 9.13 2.70
C GLY A 30 -5.62 8.47 3.78
N THR A 31 -5.88 7.19 4.07
CA THR A 31 -5.09 6.43 5.04
C THR A 31 -3.64 6.28 4.64
N LEU A 32 -3.33 6.18 3.34
CA LEU A 32 -1.94 6.21 2.87
C LEU A 32 -1.28 7.56 3.19
N THR A 33 -1.94 8.68 2.87
CA THR A 33 -1.42 10.02 3.19
C THR A 33 -1.15 10.17 4.69
N GLU A 34 -2.11 9.78 5.54
CA GLU A 34 -1.97 9.81 7.00
C GLU A 34 -0.78 8.96 7.46
N THR A 35 -0.67 7.73 6.95
CA THR A 35 0.42 6.81 7.30
C THR A 35 1.79 7.35 6.88
N LEU A 36 1.89 7.98 5.71
CA LEU A 36 3.12 8.63 5.28
C LEU A 36 3.44 9.86 6.13
N GLY A 37 2.43 10.59 6.61
CA GLY A 37 2.59 11.69 7.58
C GLY A 37 3.26 11.22 8.87
N ILE A 38 2.79 10.12 9.45
CA ILE A 38 3.41 9.49 10.64
C ILE A 38 4.89 9.19 10.38
N LEU A 39 5.22 8.64 9.20
CA LEU A 39 6.60 8.36 8.83
C LEU A 39 7.45 9.63 8.64
N LYS A 40 6.87 10.78 8.25
CA LYS A 40 7.60 12.05 8.23
C LYS A 40 7.99 12.48 9.64
N ASP A 41 7.05 12.37 10.58
CA ASP A 41 7.24 12.77 11.98
C ASP A 41 8.31 11.94 12.69
N THR A 42 8.64 10.73 12.18
CA THR A 42 9.74 9.91 12.71
C THR A 42 11.13 10.51 12.48
N GLY A 43 11.30 11.43 11.52
CA GLY A 43 12.62 11.94 11.11
C GLY A 43 13.52 10.93 10.37
N LEU A 44 13.07 9.68 10.19
CA LEU A 44 13.85 8.61 9.52
C LEU A 44 13.82 8.72 7.99
N PHE A 45 12.88 9.49 7.45
CA PHE A 45 12.64 9.58 6.01
C PHE A 45 12.72 11.02 5.52
N GLN A 46 13.23 11.19 4.31
CA GLN A 46 13.16 12.48 3.62
C GLN A 46 11.73 12.76 3.19
N GLU A 47 11.09 13.78 3.76
CA GLU A 47 9.70 14.13 3.47
C GLU A 47 9.44 14.32 1.97
N ALA A 48 10.33 15.03 1.29
CA ALA A 48 10.22 15.29 -0.15
C ALA A 48 10.25 14.00 -0.99
N ALA A 49 10.92 12.95 -0.52
CA ALA A 49 10.93 11.66 -1.20
C ALA A 49 9.60 10.92 -1.04
N LEU A 50 9.01 10.97 0.16
CA LEU A 50 7.68 10.38 0.43
C LEU A 50 6.59 11.09 -0.40
N ASP A 51 6.62 12.42 -0.45
CA ASP A 51 5.69 13.22 -1.23
C ASP A 51 5.80 12.94 -2.72
N ARG A 52 7.03 12.87 -3.24
CA ARG A 52 7.27 12.52 -4.64
C ARG A 52 6.74 11.12 -4.97
N LEU A 53 6.97 10.15 -4.08
CA LEU A 53 6.54 8.77 -4.29
C LEU A 53 5.01 8.68 -4.35
N GLN A 54 4.31 9.32 -3.41
CA GLN A 54 2.86 9.40 -3.38
C GLN A 54 2.33 10.12 -4.62
N ARG A 55 2.85 11.31 -4.94
CA ARG A 55 2.42 12.10 -6.10
C ARG A 55 2.58 11.31 -7.41
N ASN A 56 3.75 10.71 -7.64
CA ASN A 56 4.03 9.93 -8.85
C ASN A 56 3.05 8.75 -9.00
N HIS A 57 2.66 8.11 -7.89
CA HIS A 57 1.67 7.04 -7.89
C HIS A 57 0.26 7.53 -8.21
N GLU A 58 -0.13 8.67 -7.65
CA GLU A 58 -1.45 9.28 -7.85
C GLU A 58 -1.68 9.69 -9.31
N ILE A 59 -0.70 10.35 -9.91
CA ILE A 59 -0.76 10.76 -11.32
C ILE A 59 -0.43 9.62 -12.31
N LYS A 60 -0.22 8.39 -11.81
CA LYS A 60 0.16 7.21 -12.60
C LYS A 60 1.43 7.39 -13.43
N ARG A 61 2.36 8.22 -12.96
CA ARG A 61 3.66 8.42 -13.61
C ARG A 61 4.56 7.19 -13.46
N GLU A 62 4.53 6.56 -12.29
CA GLU A 62 5.35 5.40 -11.95
C GLU A 62 4.54 4.36 -11.16
N ASP A 63 4.92 3.09 -11.28
CA ASP A 63 4.32 1.98 -10.53
C ASP A 63 4.98 1.80 -9.16
N ASN A 64 4.68 2.73 -8.25
CA ASN A 64 5.26 2.76 -6.90
C ASN A 64 4.52 1.86 -5.90
N ARG A 65 3.65 0.95 -6.37
CA ARG A 65 2.75 0.17 -5.53
C ARG A 65 3.46 -0.66 -4.45
N LYS A 66 4.65 -1.20 -4.77
CA LYS A 66 5.42 -2.04 -3.86
C LYS A 66 6.03 -1.21 -2.74
N GLN A 67 6.70 -0.11 -3.10
CA GLN A 67 7.31 0.80 -2.13
C GLN A 67 6.26 1.41 -1.21
N LEU A 68 5.15 1.90 -1.77
CA LEU A 68 4.05 2.45 -0.98
C LEU A 68 3.41 1.39 -0.07
N TRP A 69 3.31 0.13 -0.49
CA TRP A 69 2.81 -0.92 0.38
C TRP A 69 3.74 -1.19 1.57
N THR A 70 5.05 -1.24 1.31
CA THR A 70 6.06 -1.42 2.36
C THR A 70 6.01 -0.26 3.37
N LEU A 71 6.00 0.98 2.89
CA LEU A 71 5.90 2.16 3.74
C LEU A 71 4.57 2.21 4.49
N TYR A 72 3.47 1.86 3.84
CA TYR A 72 2.17 1.76 4.49
C TYR A 72 2.19 0.75 5.64
N ALA A 73 2.69 -0.47 5.41
CA ALA A 73 2.79 -1.47 6.46
C ALA A 73 3.68 -1.00 7.62
N LEU A 74 4.82 -0.37 7.31
CA LEU A 74 5.74 0.19 8.31
C LEU A 74 5.08 1.31 9.12
N GLY A 75 4.46 2.30 8.49
CA GLY A 75 3.83 3.41 9.20
C GLY A 75 2.64 2.96 10.04
N ARG A 76 1.88 1.96 9.60
CA ARG A 76 0.83 1.33 10.42
C ARG A 76 1.40 0.62 11.65
N TRP A 77 2.58 0.00 11.53
CA TRP A 77 3.29 -0.57 12.66
C TRP A 77 3.81 0.52 13.61
N PHE A 78 4.44 1.59 13.11
CA PHE A 78 4.83 2.74 13.93
C PHE A 78 3.66 3.32 14.72
N ASN A 79 2.52 3.54 14.06
CA ASN A 79 1.32 4.05 14.73
C ASN A 79 0.79 3.12 15.83
N ALA A 80 0.96 1.80 15.68
CA ALA A 80 0.46 0.83 16.64
C ALA A 80 1.37 0.67 17.87
N TRP A 81 2.68 0.89 17.71
CA TRP A 81 3.68 0.54 18.73
C TRP A 81 4.50 1.72 19.23
N ASN A 82 4.46 2.87 18.56
CA ASN A 82 5.23 4.09 18.84
C ASN A 82 6.65 3.80 19.38
N PRO A 83 7.47 3.06 18.62
CA PRO A 83 8.80 2.65 19.07
C PRO A 83 9.70 3.87 19.28
N GLU A 84 10.63 3.77 20.21
CA GLU A 84 11.71 4.75 20.33
C GLU A 84 12.62 4.67 19.09
N ILE A 85 12.98 5.83 18.58
CA ILE A 85 13.87 5.96 17.43
C ILE A 85 15.26 6.30 17.99
N PRO A 86 16.31 5.53 17.63
CA PRO A 86 17.67 5.79 18.08
C PRO A 86 18.23 7.16 17.67
#